data_AF-A0A151ES52-F1
#
_entry.id   AF-A0A151ES52-F1
#
_cell.length_a   1.000
_cell.length_b   1.000
_cell.length_c   1.000
_cell.angle_alpha   90.00
_cell.angle_beta   90.00
_cell.angle_gamma   90.00
#
_symmetry.space_group_name_H-M   'P 1'
#
loop_
_entity.id
_entity.type
_entity.pdbx_description
1 polymer ?
#
loop_
_entity_poly.entity_id
_entity_poly.type
_entity_poly.pdbx_seq_one_letter_code
_entity_poly.pdbx_strand_id
1 'polypeptide(L)'
;MYEPFLNLLFPENYSLLVVKKDTTAEDHFEKGYKFLKVRTIMVQESQLNEREKELLTVLGKNPEMSLKELVNCTQYKRASSIVRKIGQLKEQDFLWGPVYRFDYGKLCKNPLHRLFCIMELGKSYETALEYLRLVEPLVWVYPVLSPHKELLSVGFLSSDDAEVKALFKLLKDNNIITDYVVRARRHWDVIEPPNFFGDPVPSLDNLLNPCDVPDTSFGYHDTEWNECDIATLSYLQGGYESARLVDILKKERKLHNREWKYEQIKYSYEKMCRNKLIKKIYYIYPYPLNQCADFFLFLKTADIELTRRILCNFAKGERIYREYSLYDDWGLMGCICHPKFLIGLMHKLDQVDEITEKELYHLRSFPPGICYMGEYSEFVYYDVEAQKLEYPYHVFREKIKEKLENRLG
;
A
#
# COMPACT_ATOMS: atom_id res chain seq x y z
N MET A 1 -46.37 14.87 -19.35
CA MET A 1 -46.12 16.14 -18.63
C MET A 1 -45.13 15.82 -17.52
N TYR A 2 -43.96 16.47 -17.53
CA TYR A 2 -42.68 16.12 -16.86
C TYR A 2 -41.71 15.21 -17.64
N GLU A 3 -41.33 15.64 -18.84
CA GLU A 3 -39.91 15.81 -19.22
C GLU A 3 -39.74 17.33 -19.36
N PRO A 4 -38.87 18.00 -18.57
CA PRO A 4 -37.48 18.22 -19.01
C PRO A 4 -36.47 18.47 -17.86
N PHE A 5 -35.44 17.63 -17.69
CA PHE A 5 -34.24 18.00 -16.90
C PHE A 5 -32.93 17.38 -17.41
N LEU A 6 -32.95 16.68 -18.55
CA LEU A 6 -31.77 15.96 -19.06
C LEU A 6 -30.97 16.70 -20.15
N ASN A 7 -31.37 17.91 -20.56
CA ASN A 7 -30.70 18.65 -21.64
C ASN A 7 -29.78 19.80 -21.16
N LEU A 8 -29.24 19.74 -19.94
CA LEU A 8 -28.41 20.83 -19.39
C LEU A 8 -26.97 20.44 -19.03
N LEU A 9 -26.47 19.27 -19.47
CA LEU A 9 -25.09 18.84 -19.15
C LEU A 9 -24.15 18.63 -20.34
N PHE A 10 -24.58 18.84 -21.59
CA PHE A 10 -23.68 18.68 -22.74
C PHE A 10 -23.99 19.70 -23.84
N PRO A 11 -23.12 20.71 -24.10
CA PRO A 11 -23.05 21.34 -25.40
C PRO A 11 -22.37 20.36 -26.37
N GLU A 12 -23.11 19.92 -27.37
CA GLU A 12 -22.61 19.16 -28.50
C GLU A 12 -21.51 19.94 -29.22
N ASN A 13 -20.33 19.32 -29.34
CA ASN A 13 -19.44 19.41 -30.50
C ASN A 13 -18.18 18.61 -30.18
N TYR A 14 -18.12 17.34 -30.59
CA TYR A 14 -16.95 16.75 -31.24
C TYR A 14 -17.38 15.47 -31.96
N SER A 15 -17.07 15.46 -33.25
CA SER A 15 -17.39 14.46 -34.25
C SER A 15 -16.48 13.21 -34.15
N LEU A 16 -17.14 12.05 -34.06
CA LEU A 16 -16.88 10.78 -34.75
C LEU A 16 -15.44 10.24 -34.85
N LEU A 17 -15.20 9.15 -34.12
CA LEU A 17 -14.61 7.94 -34.70
C LEU A 17 -15.55 6.76 -34.40
N VAL A 18 -16.11 6.20 -35.46
CA VAL A 18 -17.11 5.14 -35.47
C VAL A 18 -16.51 3.84 -34.93
N VAL A 19 -17.01 3.36 -33.78
CA VAL A 19 -16.99 1.94 -33.44
C VAL A 19 -18.40 1.55 -33.00
N LYS A 20 -18.84 0.38 -33.48
CA LYS A 20 -20.20 -0.15 -33.43
C LYS A 20 -20.85 -0.01 -32.05
N LYS A 21 -22.14 0.32 -32.10
CA LYS A 21 -23.08 0.42 -30.99
C LYS A 21 -23.27 -0.98 -30.37
N ASP A 22 -22.48 -1.32 -29.36
CA ASP A 22 -22.71 -2.50 -28.52
C ASP A 22 -23.51 -2.08 -27.27
N THR A 23 -24.75 -2.56 -27.19
CA THR A 23 -25.72 -2.38 -26.10
C THR A 23 -25.29 -3.02 -24.76
N THR A 24 -24.04 -3.46 -24.62
CA THR A 24 -23.46 -3.99 -23.38
C THR A 24 -22.72 -2.92 -22.57
N ALA A 25 -22.28 -1.82 -23.19
CA ALA A 25 -21.51 -0.77 -22.50
C ALA A 25 -22.36 0.03 -21.49
N GLU A 26 -23.62 0.33 -21.82
CA GLU A 26 -24.55 1.04 -20.90
C GLU A 26 -24.93 0.18 -19.69
N ASP A 27 -25.04 -1.13 -19.87
CA ASP A 27 -25.43 -2.07 -18.82
C ASP A 27 -24.28 -2.35 -17.83
N HIS A 28 -23.02 -2.26 -18.29
CA HIS A 28 -21.84 -2.28 -17.43
C HIS A 28 -21.60 -0.95 -16.69
N PHE A 29 -21.91 0.19 -17.34
CA PHE A 29 -21.81 1.52 -16.73
C PHE A 29 -22.85 1.71 -15.63
N GLU A 30 -24.10 1.25 -15.85
CA GLU A 30 -25.15 1.23 -14.81
C GLU A 30 -24.80 0.32 -13.63
N LYS A 31 -24.17 -0.84 -13.87
CA LYS A 31 -23.75 -1.76 -12.79
C LYS A 31 -22.62 -1.19 -11.94
N GLY A 32 -21.63 -0.52 -12.56
CA GLY A 32 -20.58 0.20 -11.84
C GLY A 32 -21.13 1.35 -10.99
N TYR A 33 -22.05 2.14 -11.54
CA TYR A 33 -22.72 3.22 -10.81
C TYR A 33 -23.68 2.71 -9.73
N LYS A 34 -24.41 1.61 -9.95
CA LYS A 34 -25.22 0.96 -8.91
C LYS A 34 -24.35 0.45 -7.75
N PHE A 35 -23.16 -0.07 -8.00
CA PHE A 35 -22.24 -0.51 -6.94
C PHE A 35 -21.76 0.67 -6.07
N LEU A 36 -21.41 1.80 -6.70
CA LEU A 36 -21.08 3.06 -6.01
C LEU A 36 -22.29 3.64 -5.25
N LYS A 37 -23.48 3.59 -5.84
CA LYS A 37 -24.72 4.12 -5.27
C LYS A 37 -25.22 3.28 -4.08
N VAL A 38 -25.01 1.96 -4.10
CA VAL A 38 -25.37 1.05 -2.99
C VAL A 38 -24.43 1.23 -1.78
N ARG A 39 -23.14 1.52 -1.97
CA ARG A 39 -22.22 1.84 -0.85
C ARG A 39 -22.34 3.29 -0.33
N THR A 40 -22.89 4.21 -1.13
CA THR A 40 -23.19 5.57 -0.65
C THR A 40 -24.33 5.58 0.38
N ILE A 41 -25.15 4.52 0.41
CA ILE A 41 -26.26 4.35 1.35
C ILE A 41 -25.71 3.68 2.63
N MET A 42 -25.51 4.52 3.67
CA MET A 42 -25.11 4.18 5.04
C MET A 42 -23.62 3.90 5.31
N VAL A 43 -22.77 4.90 5.06
CA VAL A 43 -21.71 5.19 6.04
C VAL A 43 -22.43 5.65 7.31
N GLN A 44 -22.75 4.73 8.22
CA GLN A 44 -23.10 5.13 9.59
C GLN A 44 -21.88 5.88 10.12
N GLU A 45 -22.05 7.14 10.49
CA GLU A 45 -21.01 7.87 11.20
C GLU A 45 -20.63 7.05 12.44
N SER A 46 -19.57 6.26 12.36
CA SER A 46 -18.97 5.66 13.54
C SER A 46 -18.40 6.84 14.33
N GLN A 47 -19.12 7.27 15.35
CA GLN A 47 -18.77 8.46 16.09
C GLN A 47 -17.61 8.15 17.04
N LEU A 48 -16.38 8.34 16.54
CA LEU A 48 -15.23 8.54 17.41
C LEU A 48 -15.49 9.76 18.28
N ASN A 49 -15.38 9.62 19.59
CA ASN A 49 -15.42 10.78 20.47
C ASN A 49 -14.10 11.58 20.40
N GLU A 50 -14.11 12.80 20.93
CA GLU A 50 -12.96 13.72 20.87
C GLU A 50 -11.66 13.11 21.42
N ARG A 51 -11.73 12.30 22.48
CA ARG A 51 -10.55 11.64 23.06
C ARG A 51 -10.00 10.55 22.15
N GLU A 52 -10.87 9.86 21.42
CA GLU A 52 -10.46 8.82 20.48
C GLU A 52 -9.80 9.44 19.24
N LYS A 53 -10.37 10.53 18.73
CA LYS A 53 -9.75 11.33 17.65
C LYS A 53 -8.38 11.84 18.04
N GLU A 54 -8.25 12.40 19.25
CA GLU A 54 -6.97 12.88 19.79
C GLU A 54 -5.96 11.72 19.92
N LEU A 55 -6.37 10.59 20.49
CA LEU A 55 -5.50 9.41 20.64
C LEU A 55 -4.97 8.91 19.29
N LEU A 56 -5.84 8.74 18.28
CA LEU A 56 -5.44 8.30 16.95
C LEU A 56 -4.51 9.33 16.27
N THR A 57 -4.81 10.63 16.41
CA THR A 57 -4.00 11.71 15.85
C THR A 57 -2.59 11.71 16.45
N VAL A 58 -2.48 11.60 17.78
CA VAL A 58 -1.18 11.57 18.49
C VAL A 58 -0.41 10.30 18.12
N LEU A 59 -1.07 9.15 18.10
CA LEU A 59 -0.45 7.86 17.78
C LEU A 59 0.07 7.81 16.34
N GLY A 60 -0.65 8.38 15.39
CA GLY A 60 -0.23 8.44 13.99
C GLY A 60 0.97 9.37 13.78
N LYS A 61 0.97 10.53 14.44
CA LYS A 61 2.09 11.49 14.35
C LYS A 61 3.34 11.01 15.08
N ASN A 62 3.17 10.30 16.19
CA ASN A 62 4.26 9.91 17.07
C ASN A 62 4.15 8.42 17.49
N PRO A 63 4.36 7.49 16.54
CA PRO A 63 4.15 6.05 16.78
C PRO A 63 5.09 5.45 17.85
N GLU A 64 6.21 6.11 18.12
CA GLU A 64 7.21 5.69 19.12
C GLU A 64 6.89 6.14 20.54
N MET A 65 5.85 6.97 20.75
CA MET A 65 5.49 7.43 22.10
C MET A 65 5.16 6.24 23.03
N SER A 66 5.74 6.28 24.22
CA SER A 66 5.40 5.37 25.31
C SER A 66 3.97 5.62 25.81
N LEU A 67 3.38 4.61 26.47
CA LEU A 67 2.06 4.76 27.10
C LEU A 67 2.02 5.91 28.13
N LYS A 68 3.14 6.20 28.79
CA LYS A 68 3.26 7.30 29.75
C LYS A 68 3.17 8.65 29.04
N GLU A 69 3.86 8.81 27.92
CA GLU A 69 3.80 10.02 27.10
C GLU A 69 2.40 10.19 26.50
N LEU A 70 1.78 9.11 26.01
CA LEU A 70 0.41 9.14 25.52
C LEU A 70 -0.59 9.59 26.59
N VAL A 71 -0.43 9.17 27.86
CA VAL A 71 -1.26 9.67 28.98
C VAL A 71 -1.09 11.18 29.18
N ASN A 72 0.12 11.71 29.03
CA ASN A 72 0.38 13.14 29.24
C ASN A 72 -0.12 14.01 28.08
N CYS A 73 -0.11 13.48 26.86
CA CYS A 73 -0.48 14.20 25.63
C CYS A 73 -1.93 13.98 25.22
N THR A 74 -2.72 13.23 25.98
CA THR A 74 -4.13 12.95 25.69
C THR A 74 -4.97 13.15 26.93
N GLN A 75 -6.30 13.18 26.78
CA GLN A 75 -7.21 13.31 27.92
C GLN A 75 -7.38 12.02 28.76
N TYR A 76 -6.61 10.96 28.51
CA TYR A 76 -6.72 9.70 29.25
C TYR A 76 -5.96 9.74 30.58
N LYS A 77 -6.63 9.41 31.69
CA LYS A 77 -6.02 9.45 33.04
C LYS A 77 -5.10 8.27 33.36
N ARG A 78 -5.17 7.16 32.62
CA ARG A 78 -4.49 5.90 32.95
C ARG A 78 -4.01 5.17 31.70
N ALA A 79 -2.79 4.62 31.74
CA ALA A 79 -2.21 3.84 30.65
C ALA A 79 -3.08 2.61 30.28
N SER A 80 -3.67 1.93 31.27
CA SER A 80 -4.58 0.80 31.01
C SER A 80 -5.82 1.17 30.20
N SER A 81 -6.31 2.41 30.33
CA SER A 81 -7.43 2.89 29.54
C SER A 81 -7.05 3.10 28.08
N ILE A 82 -5.82 3.59 27.82
CA ILE A 82 -5.26 3.72 26.48
C ILE A 82 -5.08 2.34 25.84
N VAL A 83 -4.47 1.38 26.55
CA VAL A 83 -4.27 0.01 26.04
C VAL A 83 -5.61 -0.63 25.64
N ARG A 84 -6.62 -0.55 26.52
CA ARG A 84 -7.96 -1.07 26.22
C ARG A 84 -8.57 -0.35 25.01
N LYS A 85 -8.39 0.97 24.90
CA LYS A 85 -8.96 1.74 23.79
C LYS A 85 -8.28 1.43 22.46
N ILE A 86 -6.95 1.28 22.44
CA ILE A 86 -6.21 0.80 21.27
C ILE A 86 -6.74 -0.57 20.81
N GLY A 87 -7.00 -1.49 21.75
CA GLY A 87 -7.64 -2.78 21.45
C GLY A 87 -8.99 -2.61 20.75
N GLN A 88 -9.87 -1.78 21.32
CA GLN A 88 -11.18 -1.50 20.73
C GLN A 88 -11.10 -0.85 19.34
N LEU A 89 -10.17 0.07 19.12
CA LEU A 89 -9.97 0.74 17.82
C LEU A 89 -9.45 -0.24 16.76
N LYS A 90 -8.68 -1.26 17.17
CA LYS A 90 -8.30 -2.37 16.27
C LYS A 90 -9.50 -3.24 15.93
N GLU A 91 -10.31 -3.60 16.92
CA GLU A 91 -11.54 -4.40 16.71
C GLU A 91 -12.57 -3.67 15.82
N GLN A 92 -12.54 -2.34 15.81
CA GLN A 92 -13.40 -1.50 14.97
C GLN A 92 -12.79 -1.15 13.61
N ASP A 93 -11.66 -1.76 13.24
CA ASP A 93 -10.95 -1.52 11.98
C ASP A 93 -10.61 -0.04 11.72
N PHE A 94 -10.30 0.72 12.77
CA PHE A 94 -9.72 2.07 12.67
C PHE A 94 -8.20 2.07 12.71
N LEU A 95 -7.62 1.02 13.29
CA LEU A 95 -6.21 0.97 13.65
C LEU A 95 -5.65 -0.42 13.34
N TRP A 96 -4.53 -0.46 12.62
CA TRP A 96 -3.73 -1.67 12.44
C TRP A 96 -2.25 -1.43 12.82
N GLY A 97 -1.60 -2.47 13.34
CA GLY A 97 -0.22 -2.41 13.83
C GLY A 97 -0.07 -2.54 15.36
N PRO A 98 1.11 -2.22 15.94
CA PRO A 98 2.24 -1.61 15.25
C PRO A 98 2.85 -2.54 14.21
N VAL A 99 3.36 -1.94 13.14
CA VAL A 99 4.25 -2.58 12.17
C VAL A 99 5.53 -1.75 12.06
N TYR A 100 6.57 -2.31 11.44
CA TYR A 100 7.81 -1.60 11.21
C TYR A 100 8.12 -1.54 9.73
N ARG A 101 8.33 -0.32 9.24
CA ARG A 101 8.89 -0.08 7.91
C ARG A 101 10.40 -0.05 8.01
N PHE A 102 11.09 -0.40 6.94
CA PHE A 102 12.54 -0.52 6.95
C PHE A 102 13.19 0.12 5.74
N ASP A 103 14.42 0.59 5.97
CA ASP A 103 15.30 1.17 4.99
C ASP A 103 15.97 0.06 4.19
N TYR A 104 15.59 -0.14 2.94
CA TYR A 104 16.24 -1.14 2.10
C TYR A 104 17.72 -0.81 1.85
N GLY A 105 18.07 0.47 1.79
CA GLY A 105 19.43 0.92 1.58
C GLY A 105 20.33 0.73 2.80
N LYS A 106 19.78 0.75 4.03
CA LYS A 106 20.54 0.34 5.24
C LYS A 106 20.56 -1.17 5.46
N LEU A 107 19.61 -1.90 4.87
CA LEU A 107 19.53 -3.36 5.03
C LEU A 107 20.62 -4.08 4.24
N CYS A 108 20.82 -3.73 2.96
CA CYS A 108 21.68 -4.49 2.06
C CYS A 108 22.77 -3.65 1.39
N LYS A 109 23.90 -4.28 1.06
CA LYS A 109 24.96 -3.69 0.23
C LYS A 109 24.60 -3.65 -1.25
N ASN A 110 23.77 -4.58 -1.73
CA ASN A 110 23.24 -4.57 -3.09
C ASN A 110 21.96 -3.73 -3.19
N PRO A 111 21.64 -3.17 -4.38
CA PRO A 111 20.36 -2.50 -4.59
C PRO A 111 19.20 -3.43 -4.27
N LEU A 112 18.28 -2.92 -3.45
CA LEU A 112 17.08 -3.62 -3.03
C LEU A 112 15.95 -2.60 -2.95
N HIS A 113 14.85 -2.86 -3.64
CA HIS A 113 13.71 -1.93 -3.66
C HIS A 113 12.40 -2.64 -3.99
N ARG A 114 11.28 -1.94 -3.78
CA ARG A 114 9.97 -2.48 -4.16
C ARG A 114 9.65 -2.21 -5.61
N LEU A 115 9.02 -3.17 -6.26
CA LEU A 115 8.34 -2.99 -7.53
C LEU A 115 6.83 -2.93 -7.27
N PHE A 116 6.17 -1.94 -7.87
CA PHE A 116 4.72 -1.92 -8.01
C PHE A 116 4.42 -2.28 -9.45
N CYS A 117 3.69 -3.37 -9.62
CA CYS A 117 3.33 -3.89 -10.92
C CYS A 117 1.82 -3.87 -11.10
N ILE A 118 1.36 -3.43 -12.27
CA ILE A 118 -0.04 -3.53 -12.67
C ILE A 118 -0.11 -4.60 -13.74
N MET A 119 -0.91 -5.64 -13.54
CA MET A 119 -1.01 -6.78 -14.43
C MET A 119 -2.43 -6.89 -14.97
N GLU A 120 -2.54 -6.97 -16.30
CA GLU A 120 -3.77 -7.33 -16.98
C GLU A 120 -3.83 -8.85 -17.15
N LEU A 121 -4.92 -9.47 -16.72
CA LEU A 121 -5.01 -10.91 -16.66
C LEU A 121 -5.50 -11.53 -17.98
N GLY A 122 -4.82 -12.60 -18.42
CA GLY A 122 -5.27 -13.45 -19.53
C GLY A 122 -6.03 -14.71 -19.06
N LYS A 123 -5.93 -15.02 -17.77
CA LYS A 123 -6.62 -16.12 -17.07
C LYS A 123 -7.34 -15.58 -15.84
N SER A 124 -8.09 -16.45 -15.15
CA SER A 124 -8.75 -16.06 -13.91
C SER A 124 -7.74 -15.57 -12.87
N TYR A 125 -8.23 -14.72 -11.99
CA TYR A 125 -7.52 -14.22 -10.82
C TYR A 125 -6.74 -15.34 -10.09
N GLU A 126 -7.42 -16.45 -9.78
CA GLU A 126 -6.88 -17.55 -8.96
C GLU A 126 -5.71 -18.22 -9.67
N THR A 127 -5.85 -18.44 -10.98
CA THR A 127 -4.77 -19.00 -11.81
C THR A 127 -3.57 -18.08 -11.82
N ALA A 128 -3.75 -16.78 -12.08
CA ALA A 128 -2.65 -15.84 -12.12
C ALA A 128 -1.92 -15.78 -10.76
N LEU A 129 -2.67 -15.76 -9.66
CA LEU A 129 -2.10 -15.76 -8.31
C LEU A 129 -1.25 -17.01 -8.03
N GLU A 130 -1.67 -18.20 -8.48
CA GLU A 130 -0.88 -19.42 -8.30
C GLU A 130 0.52 -19.31 -8.93
N TYR A 131 0.65 -18.64 -10.07
CA TYR A 131 1.95 -18.39 -10.71
C TYR A 131 2.74 -17.30 -9.99
N LEU A 132 2.09 -16.21 -9.60
CA LEU A 132 2.75 -15.10 -8.90
C LEU A 132 3.32 -15.55 -7.54
N ARG A 133 2.67 -16.48 -6.85
CA ARG A 133 3.16 -17.08 -5.60
C ARG A 133 4.42 -17.92 -5.77
N LEU A 134 4.76 -18.37 -6.98
CA LEU A 134 6.03 -19.07 -7.23
C LEU A 134 7.22 -18.11 -7.23
N VAL A 135 6.97 -16.81 -7.40
CA VAL A 135 7.97 -15.75 -7.26
C VAL A 135 7.95 -15.30 -5.81
N GLU A 136 8.78 -15.97 -5.01
CA GLU A 136 8.81 -15.85 -3.55
C GLU A 136 8.95 -14.42 -3.00
N PRO A 137 9.62 -13.44 -3.65
CA PRO A 137 9.63 -12.07 -3.14
C PRO A 137 8.31 -11.29 -3.36
N LEU A 138 7.18 -11.97 -3.57
CA LEU A 138 5.85 -11.36 -3.61
C LEU A 138 5.48 -10.80 -2.22
N VAL A 139 5.17 -9.50 -2.16
CA VAL A 139 4.89 -8.79 -0.91
C VAL A 139 3.40 -8.57 -0.69
N TRP A 140 2.69 -8.16 -1.75
CA TRP A 140 1.26 -7.87 -1.69
C TRP A 140 0.59 -8.10 -3.04
N VAL A 141 -0.72 -8.40 -3.02
CA VAL A 141 -1.56 -8.55 -4.20
C VAL A 141 -2.90 -7.91 -3.90
N TYR A 142 -3.34 -7.00 -4.76
CA TYR A 142 -4.62 -6.31 -4.66
C TYR A 142 -5.41 -6.42 -5.98
N PRO A 143 -6.61 -7.02 -5.97
CA PRO A 143 -7.54 -6.90 -7.09
C PRO A 143 -7.96 -5.45 -7.28
N VAL A 144 -7.92 -4.98 -8.52
CA VAL A 144 -8.37 -3.63 -8.89
C VAL A 144 -9.80 -3.70 -9.44
N LEU A 145 -10.63 -2.77 -8.99
CA LEU A 145 -11.96 -2.54 -9.56
C LEU A 145 -11.81 -1.83 -10.91
N SER A 146 -12.01 -2.57 -11.99
CA SER A 146 -11.94 -2.06 -13.36
C SER A 146 -13.13 -2.58 -14.18
N PRO A 147 -13.87 -1.71 -14.89
CA PRO A 147 -15.06 -2.11 -15.64
C PRO A 147 -14.75 -2.84 -16.96
N HIS A 148 -13.52 -2.72 -17.48
CA HIS A 148 -13.17 -3.18 -18.83
C HIS A 148 -12.16 -4.34 -18.84
N LYS A 149 -11.37 -4.48 -17.79
CA LYS A 149 -10.23 -5.40 -17.72
C LYS A 149 -10.09 -5.95 -16.31
N GLU A 150 -9.75 -7.23 -16.18
CA GLU A 150 -9.33 -7.78 -14.90
C GLU A 150 -7.88 -7.36 -14.62
N LEU A 151 -7.70 -6.55 -13.59
CA LEU A 151 -6.41 -5.95 -13.24
C LEU A 151 -5.99 -6.36 -11.83
N LEU A 152 -4.70 -6.66 -11.68
CA LEU A 152 -4.03 -6.84 -10.39
C LEU A 152 -2.97 -5.79 -10.18
N SER A 153 -3.00 -5.16 -9.02
CA SER A 153 -1.83 -4.48 -8.49
C SER A 153 -1.04 -5.49 -7.65
N VAL A 154 0.24 -5.68 -7.93
CA VAL A 154 1.11 -6.58 -7.18
C VAL A 154 2.41 -5.93 -6.80
N GLY A 155 2.90 -6.26 -5.60
CA GLY A 155 4.14 -5.75 -5.06
C GLY A 155 5.20 -6.83 -4.97
N PHE A 156 6.39 -6.55 -5.46
CA PHE A 156 7.55 -7.44 -5.29
C PHE A 156 8.69 -6.71 -4.59
N LEU A 157 9.50 -7.45 -3.85
CA LEU A 157 10.83 -7.02 -3.44
C LEU A 157 11.83 -7.45 -4.52
N SER A 158 12.65 -6.53 -5.01
CA SER A 158 13.51 -6.78 -6.18
C SER A 158 14.96 -6.47 -5.85
N SER A 159 15.81 -7.46 -6.08
CA SER A 159 17.26 -7.31 -6.19
C SER A 159 17.74 -7.20 -7.66
N ASP A 160 16.85 -7.49 -8.62
CA ASP A 160 17.11 -7.43 -10.06
C ASP A 160 15.79 -7.24 -10.84
N ASP A 161 15.56 -6.02 -11.32
CA ASP A 161 14.33 -5.66 -12.02
C ASP A 161 14.20 -6.35 -13.39
N ALA A 162 15.33 -6.69 -14.04
CA ALA A 162 15.33 -7.34 -15.35
C ALA A 162 14.89 -8.79 -15.23
N GLU A 163 15.35 -9.50 -14.20
CA GLU A 163 14.90 -10.87 -13.92
C GLU A 163 13.41 -10.91 -13.56
N VAL A 164 12.91 -9.99 -12.73
CA VAL A 164 11.46 -9.92 -12.44
C VAL A 164 10.65 -9.67 -13.72
N LYS A 165 11.08 -8.73 -14.58
CA LYS A 165 10.43 -8.48 -15.88
C LYS A 165 10.49 -9.71 -16.80
N ALA A 166 11.59 -10.46 -16.78
CA ALA A 166 11.71 -11.69 -17.56
C ALA A 166 10.74 -12.79 -17.07
N LEU A 167 10.48 -12.88 -15.77
CA LEU A 167 9.44 -13.77 -15.23
C LEU A 167 8.04 -13.34 -15.68
N PHE A 168 7.71 -12.04 -15.67
CA PHE A 168 6.41 -11.57 -16.17
C PHE A 168 6.28 -11.76 -17.68
N LYS A 169 7.36 -11.56 -18.43
CA LYS A 169 7.38 -11.89 -19.85
C LYS A 169 7.07 -13.37 -20.09
N LEU A 170 7.64 -14.28 -19.31
CA LEU A 170 7.31 -15.71 -19.39
C LEU A 170 5.81 -15.97 -19.14
N LEU A 171 5.22 -15.31 -18.15
CA LEU A 171 3.77 -15.40 -17.88
C LEU A 171 2.93 -14.84 -19.03
N LYS A 172 3.37 -13.74 -19.64
CA LYS A 172 2.72 -13.10 -20.79
C LYS A 172 2.77 -13.98 -22.04
N ASP A 173 3.95 -14.53 -22.34
CA ASP A 173 4.16 -15.42 -23.50
C ASP A 173 3.33 -16.71 -23.39
N ASN A 174 2.91 -17.09 -22.18
CA ASN A 174 2.04 -18.24 -21.92
C ASN A 174 0.57 -17.85 -21.61
N ASN A 175 0.18 -16.61 -21.94
CA ASN A 175 -1.19 -16.12 -21.81
C ASN A 175 -1.78 -16.24 -20.38
N ILE A 176 -0.95 -16.19 -19.34
CA ILE A 176 -1.39 -16.08 -17.94
C ILE A 176 -1.81 -14.63 -17.65
N ILE A 177 -1.00 -13.69 -18.13
CA ILE A 177 -1.28 -12.26 -18.18
C ILE A 177 -1.26 -11.79 -19.64
N THR A 178 -2.01 -10.76 -19.98
CA THR A 178 -2.00 -10.17 -21.34
C THR A 178 -1.07 -8.98 -21.42
N ASP A 179 -0.95 -8.22 -20.33
CA ASP A 179 -0.04 -7.09 -20.26
C ASP A 179 0.42 -6.79 -18.84
N TYR A 180 1.50 -6.01 -18.72
CA TYR A 180 1.97 -5.55 -17.42
C TYR A 180 2.75 -4.23 -17.49
N VAL A 181 2.66 -3.45 -16.42
CA VAL A 181 3.50 -2.29 -16.14
C VAL A 181 4.30 -2.57 -14.87
N VAL A 182 5.57 -2.18 -14.84
CA VAL A 182 6.44 -2.28 -13.66
C VAL A 182 7.05 -0.92 -13.36
N ARG A 183 6.88 -0.45 -12.12
CA ARG A 183 7.49 0.78 -11.62
C ARG A 183 8.29 0.49 -10.36
N ALA A 184 9.49 1.06 -10.25
CA ALA A 184 10.41 0.79 -9.14
C ALA A 184 10.43 1.92 -8.10
N ARG A 185 10.25 1.55 -6.83
CA ARG A 185 10.30 2.47 -5.69
C ARG A 185 11.66 2.49 -5.03
N ARG A 186 12.50 3.45 -5.42
CA ARG A 186 13.84 3.65 -4.84
C ARG A 186 13.88 4.68 -3.71
N HIS A 187 12.70 5.02 -3.16
CA HIS A 187 12.53 5.99 -2.10
C HIS A 187 11.65 5.43 -0.98
N TRP A 188 11.77 6.02 0.20
CA TRP A 188 10.83 5.84 1.29
C TRP A 188 9.46 6.42 0.94
N ASP A 189 8.41 5.82 1.50
CA ASP A 189 7.10 6.45 1.47
C ASP A 189 6.94 7.39 2.66
N VAL A 190 6.32 8.53 2.40
CA VAL A 190 5.83 9.41 3.44
C VAL A 190 4.43 8.95 3.78
N ILE A 191 4.19 8.65 5.05
CA ILE A 191 2.87 8.30 5.56
C ILE A 191 2.36 9.46 6.40
N GLU A 192 1.15 9.90 6.08
CA GLU A 192 0.42 10.89 6.84
C GLU A 192 -0.92 10.30 7.29
N PRO A 193 -1.13 10.13 8.60
CA PRO A 193 -2.39 9.63 9.14
C PRO A 193 -3.50 10.67 8.91
N PRO A 194 -4.77 10.24 8.88
CA PRO A 194 -5.89 11.15 8.72
C PRO A 194 -5.96 12.14 9.88
N ASN A 195 -6.24 13.40 9.56
CA ASN A 195 -6.68 14.36 10.55
C ASN A 195 -8.16 14.13 10.83
N PHE A 196 -8.51 13.57 12.00
CA PHE A 196 -9.91 13.28 12.36
C PHE A 196 -10.77 14.54 12.54
N PHE A 197 -10.16 15.73 12.50
CA PHE A 197 -10.82 17.03 12.51
C PHE A 197 -10.84 17.71 11.13
N GLY A 198 -10.23 17.10 10.11
CA GLY A 198 -10.21 17.61 8.74
C GLY A 198 -11.47 17.25 7.95
N ASP A 199 -11.57 17.80 6.75
CA ASP A 199 -12.65 17.52 5.81
C ASP A 199 -12.49 16.10 5.23
N PRO A 200 -13.53 15.25 5.22
CA PRO A 200 -13.49 13.97 4.53
C PRO A 200 -13.58 14.04 3.00
N VAL A 201 -13.93 15.20 2.44
CA VAL A 201 -14.02 15.46 0.99
C VAL A 201 -13.21 16.73 0.66
N PRO A 202 -11.89 16.71 0.85
CA PRO A 202 -11.07 17.91 0.74
C PRO A 202 -11.00 18.47 -0.68
N SER A 203 -10.67 19.77 -0.75
CA SER A 203 -10.32 20.43 -2.01
C SER A 203 -8.92 20.03 -2.49
N LEU A 204 -8.68 20.17 -3.80
CA LEU A 204 -7.39 19.96 -4.46
C LEU A 204 -6.84 21.27 -5.07
N ASP A 205 -7.41 22.42 -4.73
CA ASP A 205 -6.98 23.72 -5.31
C ASP A 205 -5.55 24.11 -4.89
N ASN A 206 -5.01 23.49 -3.85
CA ASN A 206 -3.69 23.79 -3.29
C ASN A 206 -2.56 22.87 -3.80
N LEU A 207 -2.81 22.01 -4.78
CA LEU A 207 -1.82 21.01 -5.23
C LEU A 207 -0.49 21.63 -5.65
N LEU A 208 -0.52 22.80 -6.29
CA LEU A 208 0.66 23.48 -6.83
C LEU A 208 1.33 24.44 -5.84
N ASN A 209 0.73 24.66 -4.66
CA ASN A 209 1.25 25.60 -3.68
C ASN A 209 2.68 25.22 -3.25
N PRO A 210 3.59 26.19 -3.08
CA PRO A 210 4.91 25.91 -2.54
C PRO A 210 4.83 25.17 -1.20
N CYS A 211 5.63 24.12 -1.03
CA CYS A 211 5.72 23.37 0.21
C CYS A 211 7.13 22.80 0.39
N ASP A 212 7.52 22.56 1.64
CA ASP A 212 8.72 21.81 1.96
C ASP A 212 8.49 20.32 1.71
N VAL A 213 9.08 19.82 0.62
CA VAL A 213 9.04 18.39 0.29
C VAL A 213 9.98 17.64 1.23
N PRO A 214 9.53 16.59 1.92
CA PRO A 214 10.39 15.81 2.79
C PRO A 214 11.43 15.02 1.98
N ASP A 215 12.62 14.83 2.55
CA ASP A 215 13.60 13.90 1.99
C ASP A 215 13.12 12.46 2.15
N THR A 216 12.97 11.77 1.02
CA THR A 216 12.52 10.39 0.94
C THR A 216 13.64 9.44 0.52
N SER A 217 14.88 9.89 0.49
CA SER A 217 16.02 9.06 0.07
C SER A 217 16.26 7.92 1.05
N PHE A 218 16.54 6.72 0.54
CA PHE A 218 17.05 5.64 1.39
C PHE A 218 18.42 6.00 1.96
N GLY A 219 18.74 5.45 3.14
CA GLY A 219 20.09 5.49 3.68
C GLY A 219 21.04 4.60 2.89
N TYR A 220 22.30 4.56 3.33
CA TYR A 220 23.31 3.63 2.82
C TYR A 220 23.65 2.58 3.87
N HIS A 221 24.11 1.41 3.42
CA HIS A 221 24.50 0.33 4.30
C HIS A 221 25.73 0.72 5.12
N ASP A 222 25.57 0.78 6.43
CA ASP A 222 26.58 1.21 7.39
C ASP A 222 26.71 0.27 8.60
N THR A 223 25.92 -0.81 8.64
CA THR A 223 25.78 -1.69 9.80
C THR A 223 25.73 -3.14 9.35
N GLU A 224 26.60 -3.99 9.91
CA GLU A 224 26.58 -5.43 9.64
C GLU A 224 25.44 -6.09 10.44
N TRP A 225 24.54 -6.82 9.77
CA TRP A 225 23.40 -7.51 10.35
C TRP A 225 23.69 -9.01 10.54
N ASN A 226 23.37 -9.57 11.69
CA ASN A 226 23.53 -11.00 11.94
C ASN A 226 22.19 -11.77 11.74
N GLU A 227 22.25 -13.10 11.84
CA GLU A 227 21.08 -13.96 11.66
C GLU A 227 19.91 -13.60 12.60
N CYS A 228 20.19 -13.24 13.85
CA CYS A 228 19.15 -12.86 14.82
C CYS A 228 18.48 -11.52 14.43
N ASP A 229 19.27 -10.58 13.91
CA ASP A 229 18.76 -9.29 13.42
C ASP A 229 17.78 -9.49 12.26
N ILE A 230 18.19 -10.27 11.24
CA ILE A 230 17.43 -10.54 10.02
C ILE A 230 16.17 -11.37 10.30
N ALA A 231 16.28 -12.39 11.15
CA ALA A 231 15.11 -13.17 11.58
C ALA A 231 14.11 -12.29 12.33
N THR A 232 14.59 -11.47 13.29
CA THR A 232 13.72 -10.55 14.04
C THR A 232 13.04 -9.54 13.11
N LEU A 233 13.76 -8.97 12.14
CA LEU A 233 13.23 -8.01 11.16
C LEU A 233 12.01 -8.56 10.40
N SER A 234 12.05 -9.84 10.00
CA SER A 234 10.98 -10.52 9.25
C SER A 234 9.62 -10.44 9.96
N TYR A 235 9.61 -10.56 11.29
CA TYR A 235 8.38 -10.48 12.09
C TYR A 235 7.90 -9.04 12.32
N LEU A 236 8.84 -8.10 12.42
CA LEU A 236 8.54 -6.69 12.67
C LEU A 236 7.84 -6.05 11.46
N GLN A 237 8.24 -6.42 10.24
CA GLN A 237 7.62 -5.94 9.00
C GLN A 237 6.12 -6.23 8.92
N GLY A 238 5.70 -7.46 9.27
CA GLY A 238 4.31 -7.89 9.23
C GLY A 238 3.49 -7.50 10.47
N GLY A 239 4.10 -6.91 11.49
CA GLY A 239 3.44 -6.60 12.77
C GLY A 239 2.99 -7.85 13.54
N TYR A 240 3.71 -8.95 13.40
CA TYR A 240 3.36 -10.24 14.01
C TYR A 240 3.06 -10.11 15.50
N GLU A 241 1.88 -10.54 15.93
CA GLU A 241 1.47 -10.51 17.34
C GLU A 241 1.67 -9.13 17.98
N SER A 242 1.40 -8.06 17.22
CA SER A 242 1.68 -6.66 17.60
C SER A 242 3.16 -6.37 17.88
N ALA A 243 4.05 -7.06 17.16
CA ALA A 243 5.50 -6.99 17.25
C ALA A 243 6.07 -7.26 18.66
N ARG A 244 5.41 -8.15 19.42
CA ARG A 244 5.88 -8.54 20.76
C ARG A 244 7.09 -9.46 20.65
N LEU A 245 8.25 -8.99 21.12
CA LEU A 245 9.52 -9.72 21.04
C LEU A 245 9.48 -11.12 21.71
N VAL A 246 8.71 -11.27 22.79
CA VAL A 246 8.52 -12.57 23.46
C VAL A 246 7.81 -13.58 22.55
N ASP A 247 6.86 -13.13 21.74
CA ASP A 247 6.10 -14.01 20.85
C ASP A 247 6.88 -14.32 19.56
N ILE A 248 7.69 -13.36 19.09
CA ILE A 248 8.72 -13.61 18.06
C ILE A 248 9.68 -14.72 18.53
N LEU A 249 10.21 -14.62 19.76
CA LEU A 249 11.10 -15.63 20.33
C LEU A 249 10.49 -17.03 20.37
N LYS A 250 9.23 -17.14 20.83
CA LYS A 250 8.51 -18.41 20.90
C LYS A 250 8.29 -19.02 19.50
N LYS A 251 7.98 -18.18 18.52
CA LYS A 251 7.74 -18.59 17.13
C LYS A 251 9.02 -19.11 16.49
N GLU A 252 10.13 -18.39 16.67
CA GLU A 252 11.46 -18.80 16.23
C GLU A 252 11.91 -20.15 16.80
N ARG A 253 11.70 -20.36 18.10
CA ARG A 253 11.96 -21.65 18.74
C ARG A 253 11.11 -22.77 18.15
N LYS A 254 9.82 -22.50 17.88
CA LYS A 254 8.88 -23.51 17.38
C LYS A 254 9.14 -23.91 15.93
N LEU A 255 9.46 -22.95 15.06
CA LEU A 255 9.60 -23.19 13.62
C LEU A 255 11.01 -23.62 13.22
N HIS A 256 12.03 -23.01 13.81
CA HIS A 256 13.42 -23.18 13.37
C HIS A 256 14.31 -23.79 14.44
N ASN A 257 13.74 -24.21 15.58
CA ASN A 257 14.46 -24.76 16.73
C ASN A 257 15.60 -23.83 17.23
N ARG A 258 15.44 -22.51 17.06
CA ARG A 258 16.42 -21.52 17.52
C ARG A 258 16.31 -21.31 19.02
N GLU A 259 17.45 -21.42 19.72
CA GLU A 259 17.52 -21.31 21.20
C GLU A 259 17.98 -19.91 21.69
N TRP A 260 17.61 -18.86 20.97
CA TRP A 260 17.97 -17.50 21.39
C TRP A 260 17.36 -17.11 22.75
N LYS A 261 18.02 -16.19 23.44
CA LYS A 261 17.54 -15.55 24.66
C LYS A 261 16.79 -14.26 24.33
N TYR A 262 15.92 -13.84 25.24
CA TYR A 262 15.16 -12.60 25.09
C TYR A 262 16.07 -11.37 24.88
N GLU A 263 17.20 -11.34 25.58
CA GLU A 263 18.21 -10.30 25.51
C GLU A 263 18.83 -10.19 24.12
N GLN A 264 18.95 -11.29 23.36
CA GLN A 264 19.48 -11.29 21.99
C GLN A 264 18.48 -10.62 21.04
N ILE A 265 17.21 -11.03 21.06
CA ILE A 265 16.16 -10.42 20.22
C ILE A 265 15.94 -8.95 20.60
N LYS A 266 15.97 -8.63 21.91
CA LYS A 266 15.89 -7.25 22.39
C LYS A 266 17.07 -6.43 21.87
N TYR A 267 18.29 -6.95 21.95
CA TYR A 267 19.47 -6.29 21.39
C TYR A 267 19.33 -6.05 19.88
N SER A 268 18.88 -7.05 19.11
CA SER A 268 18.61 -6.92 17.67
C SER A 268 17.59 -5.82 17.37
N TYR A 269 16.46 -5.80 18.06
CA TYR A 269 15.45 -4.73 17.93
C TYR A 269 16.03 -3.34 18.22
N GLU A 270 16.75 -3.19 19.33
CA GLU A 270 17.36 -1.91 19.72
C GLU A 270 18.45 -1.46 18.74
N LYS A 271 19.23 -2.41 18.20
CA LYS A 271 20.25 -2.16 17.16
C LYS A 271 19.60 -1.64 15.88
N MET A 272 18.50 -2.26 15.43
CA MET A 272 17.79 -1.81 14.23
C MET A 272 17.20 -0.40 14.40
N CYS A 273 16.61 -0.11 15.56
CA CYS A 273 16.09 1.22 15.87
C CYS A 273 17.21 2.28 15.89
N ARG A 274 18.31 1.98 16.59
CA ARG A 274 19.45 2.91 16.75
C ARG A 274 20.09 3.28 15.42
N ASN A 275 20.24 2.30 14.53
CA ASN A 275 20.82 2.51 13.20
C ASN A 275 19.79 3.00 12.18
N LYS A 276 18.55 3.29 12.60
CA LYS A 276 17.45 3.77 11.75
C LYS A 276 17.12 2.80 10.61
N LEU A 277 17.38 1.50 10.80
CA LEU A 277 16.95 0.48 9.84
C LEU A 277 15.43 0.39 9.84
N ILE A 278 14.80 0.43 11.03
CA ILE A 278 13.36 0.30 11.18
C ILE A 278 12.74 1.57 11.76
N LYS A 279 11.48 1.82 11.38
CA LYS A 279 10.62 2.88 11.93
C LYS A 279 9.23 2.30 12.23
N LYS A 280 8.77 2.44 13.46
CA LYS A 280 7.43 1.99 13.85
C LYS A 280 6.38 2.88 13.20
N ILE A 281 5.29 2.28 12.74
CA ILE A 281 4.11 3.01 12.27
C ILE A 281 2.83 2.32 12.75
N TYR A 282 1.73 3.04 12.60
CA TYR A 282 0.38 2.49 12.66
C TYR A 282 -0.35 2.87 11.38
N TYR A 283 -1.09 1.92 10.82
CA TYR A 283 -2.05 2.24 9.78
C TYR A 283 -3.33 2.70 10.48
N ILE A 284 -3.68 3.97 10.28
CA ILE A 284 -4.81 4.62 10.94
C ILE A 284 -5.77 5.03 9.85
N TYR A 285 -6.98 4.47 9.87
CA TYR A 285 -7.97 4.69 8.84
C TYR A 285 -8.93 5.83 9.24
N PRO A 286 -9.39 6.67 8.31
CA PRO A 286 -10.25 7.82 8.63
C PRO A 286 -11.64 7.41 9.13
N TYR A 287 -12.09 6.21 8.75
CA TYR A 287 -13.33 5.54 9.11
C TYR A 287 -13.01 4.04 9.31
N PRO A 288 -13.93 3.24 9.87
CA PRO A 288 -13.80 1.78 9.84
C PRO A 288 -13.50 1.35 8.41
N LEU A 289 -12.53 0.45 8.24
CA LEU A 289 -11.96 0.13 6.93
C LEU A 289 -13.03 -0.29 5.89
N ASN A 290 -14.08 -1.01 6.33
CA ASN A 290 -15.20 -1.42 5.47
C ASN A 290 -16.07 -0.26 4.94
N GLN A 291 -15.97 0.93 5.54
CA GLN A 291 -16.64 2.17 5.11
C GLN A 291 -15.74 3.05 4.24
N CYS A 292 -14.46 2.71 4.09
CA CYS A 292 -13.52 3.47 3.29
C CYS A 292 -13.54 3.04 1.82
N ALA A 293 -13.08 3.94 0.96
CA ALA A 293 -12.55 3.58 -0.34
C ALA A 293 -11.01 3.62 -0.28
N ASP A 294 -10.38 2.73 -1.05
CA ASP A 294 -8.93 2.53 -1.08
C ASP A 294 -8.45 2.53 -2.53
N PHE A 295 -7.46 3.35 -2.85
CA PHE A 295 -6.97 3.47 -4.22
C PHE A 295 -5.50 3.86 -4.29
N PHE A 296 -4.89 3.52 -5.42
CA PHE A 296 -3.60 4.04 -5.86
C PHE A 296 -3.80 5.01 -7.02
N LEU A 297 -3.31 6.24 -6.87
CA LEU A 297 -3.24 7.23 -7.93
C LEU A 297 -1.78 7.35 -8.36
N PHE A 298 -1.52 7.07 -9.62
CA PHE A 298 -0.28 7.44 -10.28
C PHE A 298 -0.48 8.76 -11.02
N LEU A 299 0.48 9.66 -10.89
CA LEU A 299 0.50 10.90 -11.64
C LEU A 299 1.92 11.25 -12.05
N LYS A 300 2.03 11.99 -13.15
CA LYS A 300 3.31 12.48 -13.67
C LYS A 300 3.11 13.90 -14.18
N THR A 301 4.16 14.69 -14.02
CA THR A 301 4.28 16.04 -14.58
C THR A 301 5.57 16.11 -15.40
N ALA A 302 5.80 17.25 -16.07
CA ALA A 302 7.04 17.48 -16.81
C ALA A 302 8.29 17.61 -15.90
N ASP A 303 8.11 17.91 -14.61
CA ASP A 303 9.19 18.13 -13.65
C ASP A 303 8.99 17.27 -12.40
N ILE A 304 10.01 16.47 -12.05
CA ILE A 304 9.93 15.58 -10.89
C ILE A 304 9.74 16.34 -9.57
N GLU A 305 10.25 17.55 -9.46
CA GLU A 305 10.07 18.38 -8.25
C GLU A 305 8.63 18.88 -8.14
N LEU A 306 7.99 19.18 -9.27
CA LEU A 306 6.56 19.50 -9.30
C LEU A 306 5.71 18.27 -8.95
N THR A 307 6.04 17.10 -9.47
CA THR A 307 5.40 15.83 -9.08
C THR A 307 5.48 15.62 -7.57
N ARG A 308 6.66 15.79 -6.96
CA ARG A 308 6.85 15.69 -5.50
C ARG A 308 6.00 16.69 -4.72
N ARG A 309 5.90 17.94 -5.20
CA ARG A 309 5.07 18.99 -4.59
C ARG A 309 3.59 18.60 -4.60
N ILE A 310 3.08 18.13 -5.73
CA ILE A 310 1.68 17.67 -5.86
C ILE A 310 1.41 16.54 -4.87
N LEU A 311 2.29 15.54 -4.78
CA LEU A 311 2.15 14.46 -3.80
C LEU A 311 2.10 14.99 -2.36
N CYS A 312 3.01 15.92 -2.01
CA CYS A 312 3.05 16.52 -0.67
C CYS A 312 1.74 17.26 -0.33
N ASN A 313 1.17 18.01 -1.28
CA ASN A 313 -0.02 18.82 -1.04
C ASN A 313 -1.34 18.06 -1.15
N PHE A 314 -1.38 16.93 -1.85
CA PHE A 314 -2.61 16.17 -2.12
C PHE A 314 -3.43 15.87 -0.85
N ALA A 315 -4.53 16.58 -0.64
CA ALA A 315 -5.37 16.45 0.56
C ALA A 315 -4.59 16.56 1.90
N LYS A 316 -3.52 17.37 1.91
CA LYS A 316 -2.66 17.52 3.08
C LYS A 316 -3.42 18.07 4.29
N GLY A 317 -3.32 17.39 5.43
CA GLY A 317 -3.93 17.81 6.69
C GLY A 317 -5.42 17.49 6.83
N GLU A 318 -5.97 16.72 5.90
CA GLU A 318 -7.39 16.40 5.81
C GLU A 318 -7.71 15.01 6.37
N ARG A 319 -8.99 14.62 6.39
CA ARG A 319 -9.41 13.32 6.95
C ARG A 319 -9.22 12.17 5.97
N ILE A 320 -8.00 12.04 5.46
CA ILE A 320 -7.57 11.02 4.51
C ILE A 320 -6.26 10.41 5.01
N TYR A 321 -6.18 9.08 5.01
CA TYR A 321 -4.89 8.41 5.16
C TYR A 321 -4.16 8.51 3.82
N ARG A 322 -2.91 9.00 3.84
CA ARG A 322 -2.09 9.19 2.64
C ARG A 322 -0.74 8.50 2.81
N GLU A 323 -0.35 7.73 1.80
CA GLU A 323 1.01 7.22 1.63
C GLU A 323 1.52 7.62 0.25
N TYR A 324 2.69 8.25 0.15
CA TYR A 324 3.20 8.69 -1.13
C TYR A 324 4.71 8.56 -1.28
N SER A 325 5.14 8.30 -2.51
CA SER A 325 6.55 8.22 -2.89
C SER A 325 6.72 8.33 -4.41
N LEU A 326 7.98 8.40 -4.84
CA LEU A 326 8.34 8.32 -6.24
C LEU A 326 8.63 6.90 -6.69
N TYR A 327 8.07 6.57 -7.84
CA TYR A 327 8.18 5.31 -8.55
C TYR A 327 8.73 5.60 -9.96
N ASP A 328 10.05 5.48 -10.12
CA ASP A 328 10.77 6.01 -11.28
C ASP A 328 10.43 7.50 -11.53
N ASP A 329 9.88 7.84 -12.70
CA ASP A 329 9.42 9.18 -13.07
C ASP A 329 7.96 9.48 -12.70
N TRP A 330 7.28 8.55 -12.01
CA TRP A 330 5.91 8.70 -11.54
C TRP A 330 5.84 9.02 -10.06
N GLY A 331 4.86 9.83 -9.69
CA GLY A 331 4.39 9.93 -8.31
C GLY A 331 3.32 8.88 -8.02
N LEU A 332 3.45 8.16 -6.91
CA LEU A 332 2.41 7.29 -6.37
C LEU A 332 1.79 7.95 -5.14
N MET A 333 0.45 7.96 -5.10
CA MET A 333 -0.36 8.29 -3.94
C MET A 333 -1.28 7.10 -3.62
N GLY A 334 -1.02 6.41 -2.51
CA GLY A 334 -1.96 5.48 -1.87
C GLY A 334 -2.88 6.25 -0.93
N CYS A 335 -4.19 6.06 -1.05
CA CYS A 335 -5.18 6.78 -0.26
C CYS A 335 -6.27 5.87 0.29
N ILE A 336 -6.56 6.01 1.58
CA ILE A 336 -7.75 5.45 2.22
C ILE A 336 -8.60 6.61 2.71
N CYS A 337 -9.83 6.73 2.19
CA CYS A 337 -10.66 7.91 2.35
C CYS A 337 -12.16 7.58 2.43
N HIS A 338 -12.98 8.60 2.69
CA HIS A 338 -14.43 8.47 2.52
C HIS A 338 -14.77 8.30 1.03
N PRO A 339 -15.66 7.36 0.62
CA PRO A 339 -15.98 7.10 -0.79
C PRO A 339 -16.44 8.33 -1.59
N LYS A 340 -17.05 9.32 -0.93
CA LYS A 340 -17.43 10.60 -1.56
C LYS A 340 -16.25 11.38 -2.14
N PHE A 341 -15.04 11.26 -1.57
CA PHE A 341 -13.87 11.96 -2.08
C PHE A 341 -13.47 11.49 -3.49
N LEU A 342 -13.70 10.21 -3.80
CA LEU A 342 -13.48 9.67 -5.15
C LEU A 342 -14.41 10.26 -6.20
N ILE A 343 -15.58 10.78 -5.80
CA ILE A 343 -16.56 11.33 -6.74
C ILE A 343 -16.00 12.62 -7.33
N GLY A 344 -15.72 12.59 -8.63
CA GLY A 344 -15.15 13.73 -9.36
C GLY A 344 -13.64 13.93 -9.12
N LEU A 345 -12.94 13.01 -8.42
CA LEU A 345 -11.50 13.12 -8.20
C LEU A 345 -10.74 13.26 -9.53
N MET A 346 -10.96 12.35 -10.48
CA MET A 346 -10.30 12.40 -11.77
C MET A 346 -10.62 13.69 -12.54
N HIS A 347 -11.89 14.13 -12.49
CA HIS A 347 -12.29 15.38 -13.12
C HIS A 347 -11.57 16.60 -12.52
N LYS A 348 -11.39 16.66 -11.20
CA LYS A 348 -10.59 17.72 -10.55
C LYS A 348 -9.13 17.66 -10.99
N LEU A 349 -8.55 16.47 -11.10
CA LEU A 349 -7.18 16.28 -11.58
C LEU A 349 -7.02 16.57 -13.09
N ASP A 350 -8.09 16.43 -13.88
CA ASP A 350 -8.12 16.84 -15.29
C ASP A 350 -8.05 18.36 -15.46
N GLN A 351 -8.39 19.14 -14.43
CA GLN A 351 -8.33 20.61 -14.45
C GLN A 351 -6.94 21.16 -14.07
N VAL A 352 -5.98 20.30 -13.73
CA VAL A 352 -4.62 20.69 -13.37
C VAL A 352 -3.71 20.42 -14.58
N ASP A 353 -3.48 21.45 -15.39
CA ASP A 353 -2.76 21.36 -16.67
C ASP A 353 -1.34 20.80 -16.53
N GLU A 354 -0.69 20.97 -15.37
CA GLU A 354 0.65 20.47 -15.10
C GLU A 354 0.72 18.94 -14.95
N ILE A 355 -0.41 18.26 -14.69
CA ILE A 355 -0.49 16.81 -14.62
C ILE A 355 -0.64 16.25 -16.03
N THR A 356 0.48 15.81 -16.61
CA THR A 356 0.56 15.33 -17.99
C THR A 356 0.02 13.92 -18.15
N GLU A 357 0.18 13.07 -17.14
CA GLU A 357 -0.31 11.69 -17.16
C GLU A 357 -0.87 11.33 -15.78
N LYS A 358 -1.93 10.51 -15.74
CA LYS A 358 -2.55 10.03 -14.50
C LYS A 358 -3.32 8.74 -14.67
N GLU A 359 -3.25 7.88 -13.66
CA GLU A 359 -3.92 6.58 -13.63
C GLU A 359 -4.48 6.35 -12.23
N LEU A 360 -5.74 5.92 -12.15
CA LEU A 360 -6.40 5.62 -10.88
C LEU A 360 -6.77 4.14 -10.80
N TYR A 361 -6.20 3.45 -9.83
CA TYR A 361 -6.47 2.05 -9.53
C TYR A 361 -7.24 1.95 -8.22
N HIS A 362 -8.56 1.94 -8.31
CA HIS A 362 -9.45 1.71 -7.16
C HIS A 362 -9.36 0.23 -6.77
N LEU A 363 -9.02 -0.06 -5.51
CA LEU A 363 -8.96 -1.42 -5.02
C LEU A 363 -10.37 -1.98 -4.77
N ARG A 364 -10.54 -3.29 -4.98
CA ARG A 364 -11.79 -3.96 -4.64
C ARG A 364 -11.93 -3.99 -3.11
N SER A 365 -12.77 -3.11 -2.58
CA SER A 365 -12.97 -2.87 -1.15
C SER A 365 -13.35 -4.13 -0.33
N PHE A 366 -12.76 -4.21 0.87
CA PHE A 366 -12.69 -5.30 1.87
C PHE A 366 -14.05 -5.85 2.40
N PRO A 367 -14.19 -7.12 2.89
CA PRO A 367 -13.15 -8.07 3.28
C PRO A 367 -12.36 -8.66 2.11
N PRO A 368 -11.12 -9.14 2.34
CA PRO A 368 -10.15 -9.41 1.29
C PRO A 368 -10.37 -10.80 0.72
N GLY A 369 -10.96 -10.89 -0.46
CA GLY A 369 -10.58 -11.93 -1.42
C GLY A 369 -9.82 -11.20 -2.51
N ILE A 370 -8.52 -10.97 -2.45
CA ILE A 370 -7.44 -11.80 -1.92
C ILE A 370 -6.48 -10.98 -1.06
N CYS A 371 -6.11 -11.57 0.08
CA CYS A 371 -5.04 -11.12 0.97
C CYS A 371 -3.83 -12.02 0.74
N TYR A 372 -2.75 -11.49 0.17
CA TYR A 372 -1.43 -11.97 0.58
C TYR A 372 -0.60 -10.74 0.89
N MET A 373 -0.85 -10.09 2.04
CA MET A 373 0.24 -9.43 2.74
C MET A 373 1.13 -10.58 3.18
N GLY A 374 2.26 -10.78 2.51
CA GLY A 374 3.03 -12.00 2.67
C GLY A 374 3.21 -12.34 4.14
N GLU A 375 2.66 -13.49 4.54
CA GLU A 375 2.96 -14.07 5.84
C GLU A 375 4.47 -14.20 5.88
N TYR A 376 5.14 -13.28 6.57
CA TYR A 376 6.59 -13.27 6.77
C TYR A 376 7.33 -13.44 5.45
N SER A 377 7.70 -12.34 4.78
CA SER A 377 8.81 -12.42 3.85
C SER A 377 10.06 -12.76 4.67
N GLU A 378 10.23 -14.04 4.98
CA GLU A 378 11.42 -14.54 5.63
C GLU A 378 12.56 -14.16 4.68
N PHE A 379 13.52 -13.41 5.20
CA PHE A 379 14.71 -13.00 4.46
C PHE A 379 15.67 -14.21 4.30
N VAL A 380 15.15 -15.37 3.87
CA VAL A 380 15.88 -16.64 3.74
C VAL A 380 17.02 -16.58 2.74
N TYR A 381 16.94 -15.67 1.78
CA TYR A 381 17.97 -15.43 0.77
C TYR A 381 18.98 -14.33 1.20
N TYR A 382 18.89 -13.86 2.44
CA TYR A 382 19.84 -12.87 2.95
C TYR A 382 21.14 -13.58 3.34
N ASP A 383 22.23 -13.17 2.72
CA ASP A 383 23.58 -13.59 3.04
C ASP A 383 24.17 -12.65 4.10
N VAL A 384 24.33 -13.17 5.32
CA VAL A 384 24.92 -12.46 6.47
C VAL A 384 26.41 -12.18 6.29
N GLU A 385 27.15 -12.95 5.51
CA GLU A 385 28.57 -12.68 5.28
C GLU A 385 28.73 -11.59 4.22
N ALA A 386 27.96 -11.69 3.14
CA ALA A 386 27.99 -10.70 2.07
C ALA A 386 27.22 -9.40 2.42
N GLN A 387 26.32 -9.45 3.40
CA GLN A 387 25.31 -8.40 3.70
C GLN A 387 24.47 -8.05 2.48
N LYS A 388 23.97 -9.08 1.79
CA LYS A 388 23.21 -8.93 0.55
C LYS A 388 21.95 -9.79 0.58
N LEU A 389 20.92 -9.33 -0.12
CA LEU A 389 19.72 -10.12 -0.40
C LEU A 389 19.61 -10.33 -1.90
N GLU A 390 19.84 -11.57 -2.35
CA GLU A 390 19.82 -11.93 -3.77
C GLU A 390 18.86 -13.10 -3.98
N TYR A 391 17.80 -12.86 -4.75
CA TYR A 391 16.80 -13.90 -5.02
C TYR A 391 17.24 -14.85 -6.14
N PRO A 392 16.98 -16.16 -6.01
CA PRO A 392 17.34 -17.14 -7.04
C PRO A 392 16.31 -17.16 -8.18
N TYR A 393 16.26 -16.09 -8.99
CA TYR A 393 15.24 -15.96 -10.05
C TYR A 393 15.21 -17.12 -11.05
N HIS A 394 16.34 -17.79 -11.30
CA HIS A 394 16.40 -19.00 -12.11
C HIS A 394 15.54 -20.13 -11.54
N VAL A 395 15.52 -20.32 -10.22
CA VAL A 395 14.66 -21.33 -9.57
C VAL A 395 13.18 -20.98 -9.77
N PHE A 396 12.80 -19.70 -9.60
CA PHE A 396 11.41 -19.27 -9.82
C PHE A 396 10.97 -19.49 -11.27
N ARG A 397 11.86 -19.23 -12.22
CA ARG A 397 11.64 -19.48 -13.65
C ARG A 397 11.35 -20.94 -13.93
N GLU A 398 12.15 -21.86 -13.38
CA GLU A 398 11.95 -23.30 -13.57
C GLU A 398 10.66 -23.78 -12.89
N LYS A 399 10.34 -23.32 -11.67
CA LYS A 399 9.04 -23.61 -11.01
C LYS A 399 7.85 -23.18 -11.87
N ILE A 400 7.93 -22.02 -12.53
CA ILE A 400 6.87 -21.53 -13.43
C ILE A 400 6.75 -22.44 -14.66
N LYS A 401 7.87 -22.80 -15.29
CA LYS A 401 7.88 -23.70 -16.47
C LYS A 401 7.30 -25.07 -16.13
N GLU A 402 7.74 -25.68 -15.04
CA GLU A 402 7.22 -26.98 -14.57
C GLU A 402 5.68 -26.92 -14.37
N LYS A 403 5.17 -25.84 -13.77
CA LYS A 403 3.73 -25.65 -13.59
C LYS A 403 2.99 -25.43 -14.92
N LEU A 404 3.62 -24.79 -15.92
CA LEU A 404 3.04 -24.64 -17.26
C LEU A 404 2.96 -25.98 -17.99
N GLU A 405 4.02 -26.79 -17.92
CA GLU A 405 4.10 -28.12 -18.54
C GLU A 405 3.06 -29.08 -17.93
N ASN A 406 2.92 -29.09 -16.61
CA ASN A 406 1.96 -29.95 -15.89
C ASN A 406 0.47 -29.60 -16.12
N ARG A 407 0.16 -28.47 -16.77
CA ARG A 407 -1.22 -28.11 -17.17
C ARG A 407 -1.53 -28.48 -18.64
N LEU A 408 -0.51 -28.81 -19.42
CA LEU A 408 -0.63 -29.18 -20.83
C LEU A 408 -0.66 -30.71 -21.05
N GLY A 409 -0.20 -31.49 -20.07
CA GLY A 409 -0.44 -32.94 -19.96
C GLY A 409 -1.67 -33.24 -19.13
#